data_AF-A0A850M326-F1
#
_entry.id   AF-A0A850M326-F1
#
_cell.length_a   1.000
_cell.length_b   1.000
_cell.length_c   1.000
_cell.angle_alpha   90.00
_cell.angle_beta   90.00
_cell.angle_gamma   90.00
#
_symmetry.space_group_name_H-M   'P 1'
#
loop_
_entity.id
_entity.type
_entity.pdbx_description
1 polymer ?
#
loop_
_entity_poly.entity_id
_entity_poly.type
_entity_poly.pdbx_seq_one_letter_code
_entity_poly.pdbx_strand_id
1 'polypeptide(L)'
;MDETAARQILVNWFKKKGYEVIEDEIMPGGNEIDLLAFKGLGDRWLVEVKGEDYSRTESYQVDFDTAMGQLMKSVLTLESGFRYAVCIPYSRTERGERLSYRRVLHQYRESMVFEALHISLIIIREDQSVEVIAPKDVRSFLQKIDPEIRV
;
A
#
# COMPACT_ATOMS: atom_id res chain seq x y z
N MET A 1 13.82 3.00 -0.78
CA MET A 1 13.12 3.67 -1.90
C MET A 1 12.36 4.83 -1.29
N ASP A 2 12.41 6.03 -1.89
CA ASP A 2 11.54 7.13 -1.46
C ASP A 2 10.14 6.99 -2.04
N GLU A 3 9.19 7.77 -1.54
CA GLU A 3 7.78 7.71 -1.96
C GLU A 3 7.61 8.04 -3.45
N THR A 4 8.34 9.05 -3.95
CA THR A 4 8.30 9.45 -5.36
C THR A 4 8.72 8.31 -6.29
N ALA A 5 9.81 7.61 -5.98
CA ALA A 5 10.25 6.46 -6.75
C ALA A 5 9.24 5.29 -6.67
N ALA A 6 8.66 5.05 -5.50
CA ALA A 6 7.62 4.05 -5.30
C ALA A 6 6.39 4.34 -6.16
N ARG A 7 5.90 5.59 -6.13
CA ARG A 7 4.77 6.06 -6.94
C ARG A 7 5.05 5.88 -8.42
N GLN A 8 6.24 6.27 -8.89
CA GLN A 8 6.60 6.14 -10.29
C GLN A 8 6.63 4.68 -10.79
N ILE A 9 7.12 3.74 -9.97
CA ILE A 9 7.09 2.30 -10.27
C ILE A 9 5.65 1.82 -10.38
N LEU A 10 4.80 2.19 -9.42
CA LEU A 10 3.39 1.80 -9.39
C LEU A 10 2.61 2.34 -10.60
N VAL A 11 2.77 3.62 -10.93
CA VAL A 11 2.19 4.27 -12.12
C VAL A 11 2.57 3.49 -13.38
N ASN A 12 3.86 3.17 -13.54
CA ASN A 12 4.35 2.42 -14.70
C ASN A 12 3.78 1.01 -14.76
N TRP A 13 3.62 0.34 -13.63
CA TRP A 13 3.01 -0.98 -13.56
C TRP A 13 1.53 -0.96 -13.96
N PHE A 14 0.75 0.00 -13.48
CA PHE A 14 -0.65 0.18 -13.88
C PHE A 14 -0.76 0.51 -15.37
N LYS A 15 0.02 1.47 -15.88
CA LYS A 15 0.03 1.83 -17.31
C LYS A 15 0.38 0.64 -18.20
N LYS A 16 1.39 -0.17 -17.83
CA LYS A 16 1.75 -1.41 -18.55
C LYS A 16 0.61 -2.44 -18.57
N LYS A 17 -0.25 -2.45 -17.57
CA LYS A 17 -1.45 -3.28 -17.51
C LYS A 17 -2.66 -2.69 -18.24
N GLY A 18 -2.49 -1.54 -18.88
CA GLY A 18 -3.54 -0.86 -19.65
C GLY A 18 -4.51 -0.06 -18.80
N TYR A 19 -4.08 0.42 -17.63
CA TYR A 19 -4.85 1.38 -16.85
C TYR A 19 -4.48 2.81 -17.28
N GLU A 20 -5.47 3.69 -17.26
CA GLU A 20 -5.27 5.14 -17.16
C GLU A 20 -4.99 5.46 -15.68
N VAL A 21 -4.06 6.38 -15.43
CA VAL A 21 -3.60 6.72 -14.08
C VAL A 21 -3.68 8.23 -13.88
N ILE A 22 -4.29 8.63 -12.77
CA ILE A 22 -4.35 10.01 -12.25
C ILE A 22 -3.59 10.02 -10.93
N GLU A 23 -2.71 10.99 -10.75
CA GLU A 23 -1.91 11.19 -9.54
C GLU A 23 -2.45 12.40 -8.78
N ASP A 24 -2.34 12.40 -7.46
CA ASP A 24 -2.70 13.52 -6.58
C ASP A 24 -4.15 14.02 -6.76
N GLU A 25 -5.12 13.09 -6.81
CA GLU A 25 -6.53 13.44 -7.00
C GLU A 25 -7.20 13.81 -5.67
N ILE A 26 -7.96 14.91 -5.69
CA ILE A 26 -8.79 15.34 -4.55
C ILE A 26 -10.15 14.65 -4.64
N MET A 27 -10.40 13.71 -3.73
CA MET A 27 -11.67 12.98 -3.63
C MET A 27 -12.80 13.89 -3.12
N PRO A 28 -14.08 13.57 -3.42
CA PRO A 28 -15.22 14.23 -2.80
C PRO A 28 -15.12 14.15 -1.27
N GLY A 29 -15.05 15.30 -0.59
CA GLY A 29 -14.72 15.38 0.84
C GLY A 29 -13.36 16.02 1.13
N GLY A 30 -12.56 16.31 0.09
CA GLY A 30 -11.33 17.09 0.20
C GLY A 30 -10.09 16.28 0.59
N ASN A 31 -10.19 14.95 0.65
CA ASN A 31 -9.04 14.09 0.88
C ASN A 31 -8.28 13.87 -0.43
N GLU A 32 -6.99 14.19 -0.43
CA GLU A 32 -6.09 13.88 -1.54
C GLU A 32 -5.65 12.41 -1.48
N ILE A 33 -5.64 11.75 -2.62
CA ILE A 33 -5.16 10.39 -2.82
C ILE A 33 -3.99 10.41 -3.80
N ASP A 34 -2.94 9.68 -3.45
CA ASP A 34 -1.72 9.60 -4.26
C ASP A 34 -1.96 9.08 -5.68
N LEU A 35 -2.80 8.05 -5.84
CA LEU A 35 -3.00 7.40 -7.14
C LEU A 35 -4.41 6.84 -7.32
N LEU A 36 -5.03 7.21 -8.44
CA LEU A 36 -6.21 6.56 -8.99
C LEU A 36 -5.86 5.87 -10.32
N ALA A 37 -6.26 4.60 -10.47
CA ALA A 37 -6.07 3.87 -11.71
C ALA A 37 -7.38 3.26 -12.21
N PHE A 38 -7.66 3.39 -13.51
CA PHE A 38 -8.91 2.96 -14.12
C PHE A 38 -8.66 2.10 -15.35
N LYS A 39 -9.39 0.99 -15.47
CA LYS A 39 -9.40 0.16 -16.68
C LYS A 39 -10.83 -0.24 -17.03
N GLY A 40 -11.33 0.34 -18.11
CA GLY A 40 -12.73 0.15 -18.51
C GLY A 40 -13.70 0.67 -17.45
N LEU A 41 -14.92 0.12 -17.42
CA LEU A 41 -16.01 0.68 -16.62
C LEU A 41 -15.99 0.25 -15.14
N GLY A 42 -15.35 -0.87 -14.79
CA GLY A 42 -15.52 -1.52 -13.49
C GLY A 42 -14.25 -1.89 -12.73
N ASP A 43 -13.05 -1.63 -13.27
CA ASP A 43 -11.80 -1.89 -12.54
C ASP A 43 -11.13 -0.58 -12.19
N ARG A 44 -11.31 -0.16 -10.93
CA ARG A 44 -10.85 1.12 -10.42
C ARG A 44 -10.08 0.91 -9.13
N TRP A 45 -8.92 1.53 -9.03
CA TRP A 45 -8.04 1.46 -7.88
C TRP A 45 -7.87 2.84 -7.26
N LEU A 46 -7.85 2.86 -5.94
CA LEU A 46 -7.53 4.01 -5.13
C LEU A 46 -6.39 3.58 -4.20
N VAL A 47 -5.22 4.18 -4.38
CA VAL A 47 -3.98 3.71 -3.77
C VAL A 47 -3.28 4.85 -3.05
N GLU A 48 -2.96 4.62 -1.78
CA GLU A 48 -2.02 5.43 -1.00
C GLU A 48 -0.63 4.80 -1.12
N VAL A 49 0.39 5.59 -1.46
CA VAL A 49 1.76 5.13 -1.70
C VAL A 49 2.66 5.75 -0.65
N LYS A 50 3.45 4.93 0.05
CA LYS A 50 4.43 5.39 1.05
C LYS A 50 5.85 5.03 0.67
N GLY A 51 6.84 5.68 1.27
CA GLY A 51 8.28 5.42 1.08
C GLY A 51 8.86 4.40 2.06
N GLU A 52 10.17 4.16 2.02
CA GLU A 52 10.90 3.38 3.04
C GLU A 52 12.26 4.01 3.39
N ASP A 53 12.51 5.26 3.00
CA ASP A 53 13.77 5.99 3.20
C ASP A 53 13.83 6.71 4.55
N TYR A 54 13.12 6.20 5.56
CA TYR A 54 13.14 6.78 6.89
C TYR A 54 14.43 6.48 7.65
N SER A 55 14.83 7.43 8.50
CA SER A 55 15.95 7.31 9.44
C SER A 55 15.54 6.78 10.82
N ARG A 56 14.24 6.61 11.06
CA ARG A 56 13.65 6.21 12.35
C ARG A 56 12.57 5.15 12.15
N THR A 57 12.45 4.21 13.10
CA THR A 57 11.47 3.12 13.00
C THR A 57 10.04 3.62 13.17
N GLU A 58 9.86 4.64 14.01
CA GLU A 58 8.56 5.25 14.32
C GLU A 58 7.92 5.88 13.08
N SER A 59 8.74 6.39 12.16
CA SER A 59 8.29 6.96 10.90
C SER A 59 7.51 5.95 10.05
N TYR A 60 7.94 4.68 10.01
CA TYR A 60 7.21 3.64 9.27
C TYR A 60 5.80 3.42 9.82
N GLN A 61 5.65 3.45 11.15
CA GLN A 61 4.35 3.24 11.81
C GLN A 61 3.42 4.42 11.53
N VAL A 62 3.90 5.64 11.80
CA VAL A 62 3.13 6.87 11.59
C VAL A 62 2.65 6.97 10.15
N ASP A 63 3.52 6.65 9.20
CA ASP A 63 3.21 6.80 7.79
C ASP A 63 2.24 5.73 7.29
N PHE A 64 2.39 4.48 7.76
CA PHE A 64 1.44 3.41 7.45
C PHE A 64 0.04 3.67 8.05
N ASP A 65 -0.02 4.12 9.30
CA ASP A 65 -1.29 4.45 9.95
C ASP A 65 -1.96 5.66 9.28
N THR A 66 -1.16 6.63 8.81
CA THR A 66 -1.64 7.78 8.03
C THR A 66 -2.23 7.32 6.70
N ALA A 67 -1.54 6.42 5.97
CA ALA A 67 -2.03 5.82 4.72
C ALA A 67 -3.39 5.13 4.91
N MET A 68 -3.49 4.28 5.94
CA MET A 68 -4.76 3.60 6.28
C MET A 68 -5.86 4.61 6.61
N GLY A 69 -5.54 5.65 7.37
CA GLY A 69 -6.45 6.74 7.70
C GLY A 69 -6.97 7.49 6.48
N GLN A 70 -6.09 7.85 5.53
CA GLN A 70 -6.45 8.53 4.29
C GLN A 70 -7.34 7.64 3.39
N LEU A 71 -6.99 6.36 3.25
CA LEU A 71 -7.84 5.40 2.54
C LEU A 71 -9.24 5.32 3.14
N MET A 72 -9.33 5.15 4.47
CA MET A 72 -10.63 5.04 5.15
C MET A 72 -11.49 6.28 4.96
N LYS A 73 -10.91 7.48 4.91
CA LYS A 73 -11.64 8.73 4.61
C LYS A 73 -12.16 8.78 3.18
N SER A 74 -11.48 8.12 2.26
CA SER A 74 -11.86 8.05 0.84
C SER A 74 -12.86 6.93 0.54
N VAL A 75 -13.14 6.03 1.48
CA VAL A 75 -14.24 5.06 1.39
C VAL A 75 -15.55 5.79 1.65
N LEU A 76 -16.12 6.38 0.60
CA LEU A 76 -17.39 7.12 0.68
C LEU A 76 -18.61 6.19 0.75
N THR A 77 -18.55 5.05 0.06
CA THR A 77 -19.56 3.99 0.10
C THR A 77 -18.90 2.62 -0.10
N LEU A 78 -19.45 1.58 0.53
CA LEU A 78 -18.99 0.19 0.35
C LEU A 78 -19.29 -0.37 -1.06
N GLU A 79 -20.13 0.32 -1.83
CA GLU A 79 -20.58 -0.08 -3.18
C GLU A 79 -19.89 0.71 -4.30
N SER A 80 -18.84 1.48 -4.00
CA SER A 80 -18.22 2.42 -4.93
C SER A 80 -17.56 1.77 -6.17
N GLY A 81 -17.39 0.44 -6.16
CA GLY A 81 -16.70 -0.31 -7.22
C GLY A 81 -15.19 -0.07 -7.25
N PHE A 82 -14.64 0.68 -6.28
CA PHE A 82 -13.21 0.87 -6.13
C PHE A 82 -12.56 -0.25 -5.33
N ARG A 83 -11.35 -0.60 -5.72
CA ARG A 83 -10.41 -1.41 -4.93
C ARG A 83 -9.48 -0.46 -4.21
N TYR A 84 -9.42 -0.58 -2.89
CA TYR A 84 -8.55 0.25 -2.06
C TYR A 84 -7.24 -0.48 -1.79
N ALA A 85 -6.12 0.24 -1.78
CA ALA A 85 -4.84 -0.36 -1.44
C ALA A 85 -3.87 0.60 -0.77
N VAL A 86 -3.05 0.06 0.13
CA VAL A 86 -1.80 0.71 0.54
C VAL A 86 -0.66 0.09 -0.28
N CYS A 87 0.17 0.93 -0.87
CA CYS A 87 1.38 0.52 -1.57
C CYS A 87 2.61 0.92 -0.75
N ILE A 88 3.50 -0.05 -0.51
CA ILE A 88 4.77 0.17 0.18
C ILE A 88 5.93 -0.48 -0.57
N PRO A 89 7.12 0.16 -0.58
CA PRO A 89 8.36 -0.55 -0.80
C PRO A 89 8.55 -1.63 0.26
N TYR A 90 9.02 -2.80 -0.18
CA TYR A 90 9.21 -3.96 0.68
C TYR A 90 10.66 -4.42 0.73
N SER A 91 11.55 -3.78 -0.05
CA SER A 91 12.94 -4.21 -0.23
C SER A 91 13.71 -4.33 1.09
N ARG A 92 13.57 -3.36 2.00
CA ARG A 92 14.23 -3.40 3.31
C ARG A 92 13.66 -4.50 4.20
N THR A 93 12.36 -4.74 4.12
CA THR A 93 11.70 -5.83 4.85
C THR A 93 12.14 -7.21 4.34
N GLU A 94 12.32 -7.38 3.03
CA GLU A 94 12.85 -8.61 2.42
C GLU A 94 14.27 -8.90 2.88
N ARG A 95 15.14 -7.89 2.89
CA ARG A 95 16.53 -8.00 3.36
C ARG A 95 16.64 -8.21 4.88
N GLY A 96 15.54 -8.01 5.62
CA GLY A 96 15.51 -8.14 7.08
C GLY A 96 16.16 -6.98 7.82
N GLU A 97 16.21 -5.80 7.19
CA GLU A 97 16.79 -4.61 7.77
C GLU A 97 15.98 -4.10 8.97
N ARG A 98 16.70 -3.53 9.94
CA ARG A 98 16.12 -2.91 11.13
C ARG A 98 15.15 -1.77 10.81
N LEU A 99 15.50 -0.92 9.85
CA LEU A 99 14.66 0.19 9.41
C LEU A 99 13.80 -0.31 8.26
N SER A 100 12.63 -0.86 8.57
CA SER A 100 11.72 -1.38 7.56
C SER A 100 10.28 -1.50 8.07
N TYR A 101 9.34 -1.77 7.18
CA TYR A 101 7.93 -2.00 7.52
C TYR A 101 7.68 -3.30 8.30
N ARG A 102 8.68 -4.16 8.49
CA ARG A 102 8.58 -5.47 9.17
C ARG A 102 7.82 -5.40 10.49
N ARG A 103 8.20 -4.46 11.38
CA ARG A 103 7.58 -4.30 12.71
C ARG A 103 6.15 -3.78 12.63
N VAL A 104 5.87 -2.89 11.69
CA VAL A 104 4.52 -2.30 11.48
C VAL A 104 3.59 -3.40 10.98
N LEU A 105 3.97 -4.04 9.88
CA LEU A 105 3.21 -5.12 9.24
C LEU A 105 2.94 -6.29 10.20
N HIS A 106 3.92 -6.66 11.02
CA HIS A 106 3.77 -7.73 12.00
C HIS A 106 2.75 -7.42 13.12
N GLN A 107 2.47 -6.15 13.43
CA GLN A 107 1.40 -5.79 14.38
C GLN A 107 0.02 -6.10 13.83
N TYR A 108 -0.14 -6.02 12.50
CA TYR A 108 -1.39 -6.32 11.82
C TYR A 108 -1.58 -7.81 11.49
N ARG A 109 -0.65 -8.71 11.87
CA ARG A 109 -0.68 -10.13 11.45
C ARG A 109 -1.90 -10.93 11.91
N GLU A 110 -2.55 -10.50 13.00
CA GLU A 110 -3.79 -11.11 13.49
C GLU A 110 -5.03 -10.26 13.18
N SER A 111 -4.85 -9.10 12.54
CA SER A 111 -5.93 -8.18 12.24
C SER A 111 -6.76 -8.66 11.05
N MET A 112 -8.08 -8.47 11.14
CA MET A 112 -9.02 -8.69 10.04
C MET A 112 -9.32 -7.40 9.26
N VAL A 113 -8.66 -6.29 9.59
CA VAL A 113 -8.99 -4.96 9.04
C VAL A 113 -8.90 -4.90 7.51
N PHE A 114 -7.88 -5.55 6.92
CA PHE A 114 -7.71 -5.58 5.47
C PHE A 114 -8.88 -6.27 4.78
N GLU A 115 -9.30 -7.43 5.29
CA GLU A 115 -10.44 -8.18 4.75
C GLU A 115 -11.75 -7.43 4.97
N ALA A 116 -12.01 -6.97 6.20
CA ALA A 116 -13.26 -6.28 6.55
C ALA A 116 -13.48 -4.99 5.76
N LEU A 117 -12.41 -4.24 5.48
CA LEU A 117 -12.45 -3.00 4.72
C LEU A 117 -12.15 -3.18 3.23
N HIS A 118 -11.95 -4.43 2.76
CA HIS A 118 -11.58 -4.74 1.38
C HIS A 118 -10.34 -3.98 0.89
N ILE A 119 -9.35 -3.78 1.78
CA ILE A 119 -8.07 -3.11 1.49
C ILE A 119 -7.04 -4.14 1.08
N SER A 120 -6.47 -3.96 -0.12
CA SER A 120 -5.35 -4.75 -0.61
C SER A 120 -4.02 -4.19 -0.09
N LEU A 121 -2.99 -5.04 -0.01
CA LEU A 121 -1.63 -4.59 0.19
C LEU A 121 -0.87 -4.73 -1.13
N ILE A 122 -0.31 -3.63 -1.64
CA ILE A 122 0.58 -3.64 -2.79
C ILE A 122 2.01 -3.51 -2.27
N ILE A 123 2.89 -4.40 -2.70
CA ILE A 123 4.30 -4.35 -2.34
C ILE A 123 5.16 -4.16 -3.58
N ILE A 124 6.13 -3.26 -3.47
CA ILE A 124 7.18 -3.07 -4.47
C ILE A 124 8.43 -3.78 -3.97
N ARG A 125 8.83 -4.81 -4.69
CA ARG A 125 9.99 -5.66 -4.39
C ARG A 125 11.29 -4.95 -4.76
N GLU A 126 12.42 -5.49 -4.28
CA GLU A 126 13.75 -4.93 -4.59
C GLU A 126 14.05 -4.83 -6.10
N ASP A 127 13.59 -5.80 -6.89
CA ASP A 127 13.73 -5.82 -8.35
C ASP A 127 12.72 -4.92 -9.09
N GLN A 128 12.00 -4.07 -8.35
CA GLN A 128 10.92 -3.19 -8.81
C GLN A 128 9.69 -3.94 -9.36
N SER A 129 9.60 -5.25 -9.18
CA SER A 129 8.36 -5.97 -9.43
C SER A 129 7.29 -5.54 -8.41
N VAL A 130 6.04 -5.50 -8.87
CA VAL A 130 4.90 -5.12 -8.04
C VAL A 130 4.02 -6.34 -7.85
N GLU A 131 3.74 -6.66 -6.58
CA GLU A 131 2.85 -7.73 -6.18
C GLU A 131 1.64 -7.15 -5.46
N VAL A 132 0.45 -7.66 -5.83
CA VAL A 132 -0.81 -7.28 -5.22
C VAL A 132 -1.30 -8.43 -4.35
N ILE A 133 -1.38 -8.19 -3.05
CA ILE A 133 -1.90 -9.12 -2.08
C ILE A 133 -3.36 -8.76 -1.84
N ALA A 134 -4.26 -9.67 -2.22
CA ALA A 134 -5.69 -9.46 -2.10
C ALA A 134 -6.10 -9.38 -0.61
N PRO A 135 -7.20 -8.67 -0.25
CA PRO A 135 -7.59 -8.43 1.14
C PRO A 135 -7.63 -9.68 2.02
N LYS A 136 -8.23 -10.76 1.49
CA LYS A 136 -8.33 -12.07 2.16
C LYS A 136 -6.99 -12.78 2.41
N ASP A 137 -5.97 -12.42 1.63
CA ASP A 137 -4.65 -13.07 1.65
C ASP A 137 -3.64 -12.26 2.47
N VAL A 138 -3.94 -10.99 2.81
CA VAL A 138 -3.05 -10.11 3.57
C VAL A 138 -2.68 -10.73 4.92
N ARG A 139 -3.65 -11.21 5.70
CA ARG A 139 -3.37 -11.81 7.02
C ARG A 139 -2.38 -12.98 6.92
N SER A 140 -2.63 -13.91 6.00
CA SER A 140 -1.77 -15.07 5.75
C SER A 140 -0.38 -14.68 5.25
N PHE A 141 -0.27 -13.58 4.49
CA PHE A 141 1.01 -13.01 4.09
C PHE A 141 1.76 -12.43 5.30
N LEU A 142 1.10 -11.62 6.12
CA LEU A 142 1.70 -10.97 7.29
C LEU A 142 2.19 -11.97 8.34
N GLN A 143 1.49 -13.09 8.53
CA GLN A 143 1.90 -14.15 9.46
C GLN A 143 3.23 -14.85 9.08
N LYS A 144 3.67 -14.73 7.81
CA LYS A 144 4.95 -15.27 7.34
C LYS A 144 6.12 -14.29 7.54
N ILE A 145 5.83 -13.05 7.92
CA ILE A 145 6.87 -12.05 8.14
C ILE A 145 7.51 -12.34 9.49
N ASP A 146 8.78 -12.75 9.44
CA ASP A 146 9.61 -12.85 10.63
C ASP A 146 9.78 -11.44 11.24
N PRO A 147 9.40 -11.21 12.51
CA PRO A 147 9.58 -9.91 13.16
C PRO A 147 11.04 -9.63 13.55
N GLU A 148 11.89 -10.65 13.59
CA GLU A 148 13.27 -10.51 14.06
C GLU A 148 14.09 -9.69 13.07
N ILE A 149 14.94 -8.84 13.64
CA ILE A 149 15.86 -7.98 12.90
C ILE A 149 17.12 -8.80 12.65
N ARG A 150 17.55 -8.90 11.39
CA ARG A 150 18.88 -9.45 11.11
C ARG A 150 19.90 -8.36 11.46
N VAL A 151 20.77 -8.68 12.42
CA VAL A 151 21.86 -7.81 12.91
C VAL A 151 23.02 -7.83 11.94
#